data_AF-A0A2T6DPX7-F1
#
_entry.id   AF-A0A2T6DPX7-F1
#
_cell.length_a   1.000
_cell.length_b   1.000
_cell.length_c   1.000
_cell.angle_alpha   90.00
_cell.angle_beta   90.00
_cell.angle_gamma   90.00
#
_symmetry.space_group_name_H-M   'P 1'
#
loop_
_entity.id
_entity.type
_entity.pdbx_description
1 polymer ?
#
loop_
_entity_poly.entity_id
_entity_poly.type
_entity_poly.pdbx_seq_one_letter_code
_entity_poly.pdbx_strand_id
1 'polypeptide(L)'
;MINFFREQSRAFYGFLLVIIGVSFSFFGVASIPQLGGGSDVFGKIQGHNVHPDVYNMQNAGTEVIFALQARNNPRARLSELERDYKTWQRLLLLNEAKKIGLDADPDQVRLYIRRIFSNSAGVFDPQALNDFRQVLERKGVSDDRFESIVREEIIATKMRDAIVSPAQLTKEEADAWFKKTCGATKVKLIKFTPENVPAPAAPSDAKIAEYYEFARKIGSAFMTQKQYQIAYAYIPYRDGYDKLTEQQKTEARLETMARTEKFMGSVAGEPGKPAPDFEAASKAEKFRFGVTELSPAPSLPADLPQSQAFAFHLQNLSTTNPYEKVMTDGGYFVIKLVKLEEPRRLTVEEARPQIIEMLTSHARNSAMETQGKSAAALLRSLLTGGTPFDKAAEMLKLKVENLPEYVPVDNNITNFDIFNIRQEVWATDVGRATGYFAPQDMPGIGYIAYVESRKEPEAATRTTFDNALLPSLRSLQRNIAFDNWQRMQLTQADTRLPYALRAENLNR
;
A
#
# COMPACT_ATOMS: atom_id res chain seq x y z
N MET A 1 -34.15 20.29 -55.67
CA MET A 1 -33.10 20.20 -54.63
C MET A 1 -33.39 19.19 -53.52
N ILE A 2 -34.66 18.95 -53.11
CA ILE A 2 -34.98 17.98 -52.03
C ILE A 2 -34.85 16.50 -52.46
N ASN A 3 -35.05 16.16 -53.74
CA ASN A 3 -34.90 14.78 -54.21
C ASN A 3 -33.45 14.33 -54.40
N PHE A 4 -32.51 15.25 -54.66
CA PHE A 4 -31.08 14.94 -54.77
C PHE A 4 -30.47 14.55 -53.40
N PHE A 5 -30.91 15.20 -52.33
CA PHE A 5 -30.51 14.86 -50.97
C PHE A 5 -31.06 13.51 -50.49
N ARG A 6 -32.18 13.03 -51.05
CA ARG A 6 -32.84 11.79 -50.60
C ARG A 6 -32.28 10.52 -51.26
N GLU A 7 -31.75 10.64 -52.48
CA GLU A 7 -31.05 9.54 -53.17
C GLU A 7 -29.62 9.36 -52.67
N GLN A 8 -28.88 10.46 -52.47
CA GLN A 8 -27.51 10.40 -51.98
C GLN A 8 -27.44 10.05 -50.48
N SER A 9 -28.49 10.36 -49.71
CA SER A 9 -28.58 9.95 -48.30
C SER A 9 -28.73 8.44 -48.13
N ARG A 10 -29.37 7.72 -49.06
CA ARG A 10 -29.54 6.26 -48.96
C ARG A 10 -28.21 5.51 -49.09
N ALA A 11 -27.35 5.96 -50.00
CA ALA A 11 -25.99 5.42 -50.13
C ALA A 11 -25.12 5.76 -48.90
N PHE A 12 -25.27 6.98 -48.36
CA PHE A 12 -24.58 7.41 -47.15
C PHE A 12 -25.00 6.62 -45.90
N TYR A 13 -26.30 6.40 -45.68
CA TYR A 13 -26.80 5.59 -44.56
C TYR A 13 -26.44 4.11 -44.68
N GLY A 14 -26.39 3.56 -45.91
CA GLY A 14 -25.91 2.21 -46.15
C GLY A 14 -24.43 2.04 -45.78
N PHE A 15 -23.58 3.00 -46.18
CA PHE A 15 -22.16 3.00 -45.83
C PHE A 15 -21.92 3.19 -44.33
N LEU A 16 -22.69 4.07 -43.69
CA LEU A 16 -22.64 4.30 -42.24
C LEU A 16 -23.06 3.04 -41.46
N LEU A 17 -24.09 2.31 -41.90
CA LEU A 17 -24.53 1.06 -41.27
C LEU A 17 -23.51 -0.07 -41.39
N VAL A 18 -22.78 -0.15 -42.52
CA VAL A 18 -21.70 -1.13 -42.70
C VAL A 18 -20.52 -0.80 -41.78
N ILE A 19 -20.14 0.47 -41.64
CA ILE A 19 -19.07 0.89 -40.71
C ILE A 19 -19.46 0.63 -39.25
N ILE A 20 -20.72 0.89 -38.88
CA ILE A 20 -21.24 0.56 -37.55
C ILE A 20 -21.24 -0.97 -37.35
N GLY A 21 -21.73 -1.75 -38.32
CA GLY A 21 -21.76 -3.21 -38.25
C GLY A 21 -20.37 -3.86 -38.13
N VAL A 22 -19.37 -3.33 -38.84
CA VAL A 22 -17.97 -3.80 -38.74
C VAL A 22 -17.34 -3.37 -37.42
N SER A 23 -17.68 -2.18 -36.89
CA SER A 23 -17.21 -1.72 -35.58
C SER A 23 -17.74 -2.60 -34.43
N PHE A 24 -18.98 -3.07 -34.53
CA PHE A 24 -19.59 -4.01 -33.57
C PHE A 24 -19.05 -5.45 -33.68
N SER A 25 -18.36 -5.79 -34.77
CA SER A 25 -17.72 -7.11 -34.95
C SER A 25 -16.30 -7.16 -34.38
N PHE A 26 -15.64 -6.01 -34.18
CA PHE A 26 -14.26 -5.92 -33.65
C PHE A 26 -14.16 -5.41 -32.20
N PHE A 27 -15.18 -4.75 -31.67
CA PHE A 27 -15.25 -4.35 -30.26
C PHE A 27 -16.46 -5.02 -29.59
N GLY A 28 -16.17 -6.02 -28.77
CA GLY A 28 -17.13 -6.93 -28.15
C GLY A 28 -18.38 -6.25 -27.61
N VAL A 29 -19.52 -6.77 -28.04
CA VAL A 29 -20.85 -6.40 -27.54
C VAL A 29 -20.97 -6.85 -26.09
N ALA A 30 -21.08 -5.88 -25.19
CA ALA A 30 -21.66 -6.07 -23.87
C ALA A 30 -23.04 -6.71 -24.03
N SER A 31 -23.21 -7.86 -23.38
CA SER A 31 -24.35 -8.76 -23.44
C SER A 31 -25.69 -8.03 -23.39
N ILE A 32 -26.42 -8.01 -24.51
CA ILE A 32 -27.87 -7.81 -24.52
C ILE A 32 -28.48 -9.03 -23.82
N PRO A 33 -29.42 -8.88 -22.88
CA PRO A 33 -30.06 -10.01 -22.23
C PRO A 33 -30.81 -10.86 -23.27
N GLN A 34 -30.26 -12.03 -23.57
CA GLN A 34 -30.99 -13.06 -24.30
C GLN A 34 -32.14 -13.53 -23.40
N LEU A 35 -33.36 -13.25 -23.84
CA LEU A 35 -34.55 -14.01 -23.44
C LEU A 35 -34.37 -15.45 -23.92
N GLY A 36 -33.68 -16.24 -23.11
CA GLY A 36 -33.44 -17.66 -23.29
C GLY A 36 -33.13 -18.26 -21.93
N GLY A 37 -33.98 -19.18 -21.46
CA GLY A 37 -33.86 -19.87 -20.18
C GLY A 37 -32.65 -20.82 -20.14
N GLY A 38 -31.45 -20.25 -19.95
CA GLY A 38 -30.29 -20.93 -19.40
C GLY A 38 -30.09 -20.43 -17.98
N SER A 39 -30.28 -21.29 -16.99
CA SER A 39 -30.07 -20.93 -15.59
C SER A 39 -28.59 -20.59 -15.39
N ASP A 40 -28.22 -19.32 -15.44
CA ASP A 40 -26.81 -18.93 -15.32
C ASP A 40 -26.36 -19.27 -13.88
N VAL A 41 -25.34 -20.14 -13.76
CA VAL A 41 -24.85 -20.66 -12.47
C VAL A 41 -23.50 -20.01 -12.18
N PHE A 42 -23.50 -18.99 -11.32
CA PHE A 42 -22.32 -18.25 -10.90
C PHE A 42 -21.26 -19.15 -10.25
N GLY A 43 -21.71 -20.10 -9.43
CA GLY A 43 -20.88 -21.11 -8.80
C GLY A 43 -21.70 -22.24 -8.22
N LYS A 44 -21.05 -23.21 -7.60
CA LYS A 44 -21.72 -24.34 -6.94
C LYS A 44 -21.14 -24.51 -5.54
N ILE A 45 -21.98 -24.71 -4.54
CA ILE A 45 -21.56 -25.04 -3.18
C ILE A 45 -22.18 -26.39 -2.84
N GLN A 46 -21.35 -27.43 -2.71
CA GLN A 46 -21.76 -28.74 -2.21
C GLN A 46 -23.04 -29.26 -2.88
N GLY A 47 -23.07 -29.32 -4.21
CA GLY A 47 -24.24 -29.81 -4.93
C GLY A 47 -25.24 -28.73 -5.34
N HIS A 48 -25.24 -27.56 -4.69
CA HIS A 48 -26.24 -26.51 -4.89
C HIS A 48 -25.74 -25.39 -5.80
N ASN A 49 -26.54 -25.05 -6.82
CA ASN A 49 -26.24 -23.95 -7.73
C ASN A 49 -26.40 -22.60 -7.00
N VAL A 50 -25.36 -21.78 -7.08
CA VAL A 50 -25.40 -20.36 -6.67
C VAL A 50 -25.70 -19.56 -7.93
N HIS A 51 -26.89 -18.96 -7.99
CA HIS A 51 -27.28 -18.07 -9.08
C HIS A 51 -26.73 -16.64 -8.86
N PRO A 52 -26.52 -15.85 -9.94
CA PRO A 52 -26.04 -14.49 -9.86
C PRO A 52 -26.83 -13.61 -8.87
N ASP A 53 -28.15 -13.74 -8.80
CA ASP A 53 -28.97 -12.93 -7.90
C ASP A 53 -28.67 -13.21 -6.43
N VAL A 54 -28.50 -14.49 -6.08
CA VAL A 54 -28.12 -14.92 -4.72
C VAL A 54 -26.74 -14.38 -4.37
N TYR A 55 -25.80 -14.48 -5.31
CA TYR A 55 -24.46 -13.94 -5.14
C TYR A 55 -24.48 -12.42 -4.94
N ASN A 56 -25.14 -11.68 -5.82
CA ASN A 56 -25.22 -10.22 -5.77
C ASN A 56 -25.88 -9.74 -4.47
N MET A 57 -26.92 -10.44 -4.02
CA MET A 57 -27.58 -10.15 -2.74
C MET A 57 -26.64 -10.36 -1.54
N GLN A 58 -25.86 -11.44 -1.54
CA GLN A 58 -24.88 -11.70 -0.48
C GLN A 58 -23.68 -10.76 -0.58
N ASN A 59 -23.29 -10.36 -1.78
CA ASN A 59 -22.24 -9.39 -2.02
C ASN A 59 -22.59 -8.01 -1.44
N ALA A 60 -23.83 -7.54 -1.68
CA ALA A 60 -24.34 -6.33 -1.04
C ALA A 60 -24.35 -6.45 0.50
N GLY A 61 -24.69 -7.63 1.02
CA GLY A 61 -24.60 -7.94 2.45
C GLY A 61 -23.17 -7.84 3.00
N THR A 62 -22.19 -8.43 2.30
CA THR A 62 -20.75 -8.33 2.64
C THR A 62 -20.29 -6.88 2.70
N GLU A 63 -20.70 -6.05 1.74
CA GLU A 63 -20.36 -4.62 1.75
C GLU A 63 -20.97 -3.87 2.93
N VAL A 64 -22.21 -4.18 3.29
CA VAL A 64 -22.88 -3.58 4.45
C VAL A 64 -22.16 -3.97 5.74
N ILE A 65 -21.83 -5.24 5.92
CA ILE A 65 -21.07 -5.71 7.09
C ILE A 65 -19.68 -5.06 7.14
N PHE A 66 -18.98 -4.96 6.01
CA PHE A 66 -17.69 -4.28 5.95
C PHE A 66 -17.80 -2.80 6.32
N ALA A 67 -18.80 -2.08 5.78
CA ALA A 67 -19.04 -0.68 6.12
C ALA A 67 -19.40 -0.50 7.60
N LEU A 68 -20.15 -1.44 8.17
CA LEU A 68 -20.51 -1.46 9.59
C LEU A 68 -19.28 -1.65 10.49
N GLN A 69 -18.39 -2.58 10.13
CA GLN A 69 -17.13 -2.84 10.85
C GLN A 69 -16.13 -1.68 10.70
N ALA A 70 -16.10 -1.05 9.52
CA ALA A 70 -15.19 0.04 9.20
C ALA A 70 -15.78 1.44 9.48
N ARG A 71 -16.84 1.55 10.30
CA ARG A 71 -17.54 2.83 10.56
C ARG A 71 -16.60 3.98 10.93
N ASN A 72 -15.53 3.69 11.68
CA ASN A 72 -14.57 4.70 12.13
C ASN A 72 -13.39 4.92 11.15
N ASN A 73 -13.42 4.30 9.96
CA ASN A 73 -12.39 4.42 8.94
C ASN A 73 -13.01 4.71 7.56
N PRO A 74 -13.22 6.00 7.19
CA PRO A 74 -13.87 6.38 5.94
C PRO A 74 -13.06 6.03 4.68
N ARG A 75 -11.79 5.64 4.83
CA ARG A 75 -10.89 5.23 3.74
C ARG A 75 -10.87 3.73 3.51
N ALA A 76 -11.47 2.93 4.40
CA ALA A 76 -11.51 1.48 4.24
C ALA A 76 -12.34 1.11 3.00
N ARG A 77 -11.73 0.33 2.10
CA ARG A 77 -12.35 -0.21 0.90
C ARG A 77 -11.88 -1.64 0.71
N LEU A 78 -12.76 -2.50 0.19
CA LEU A 78 -12.37 -3.81 -0.31
C LEU A 78 -12.06 -3.69 -1.80
N SER A 79 -10.97 -4.31 -2.24
CA SER A 79 -10.80 -4.64 -3.65
C SER A 79 -11.91 -5.59 -4.11
N GLU A 80 -12.12 -5.66 -5.43
CA GLU A 80 -13.12 -6.58 -6.01
C GLU A 80 -12.87 -8.02 -5.61
N LEU A 81 -11.61 -8.47 -5.70
CA LEU A 81 -11.19 -9.80 -5.33
C LEU A 81 -11.41 -10.11 -3.83
N GLU A 82 -11.03 -9.20 -2.92
CA GLU A 82 -11.26 -9.40 -1.47
C GLU A 82 -12.74 -9.49 -1.13
N ARG A 83 -13.55 -8.67 -1.80
CA ARG A 83 -15.01 -8.70 -1.66
C ARG A 83 -15.58 -10.00 -2.15
N ASP A 84 -15.18 -10.47 -3.34
CA ASP A 84 -15.64 -11.75 -3.89
C ASP A 84 -15.28 -12.93 -2.98
N TYR A 85 -14.04 -12.93 -2.47
CA TYR A 85 -13.57 -13.95 -1.53
C TYR A 85 -14.40 -13.96 -0.24
N LYS A 86 -14.64 -12.78 0.37
CA LYS A 86 -15.46 -12.66 1.60
C LYS A 86 -16.91 -13.05 1.36
N THR A 87 -17.50 -12.68 0.23
CA THR A 87 -18.87 -13.07 -0.15
C THR A 87 -18.99 -14.57 -0.31
N TRP A 88 -18.00 -15.22 -0.96
CA TRP A 88 -18.00 -16.67 -1.10
C TRP A 88 -17.84 -17.39 0.25
N GLN A 89 -16.94 -16.90 1.11
CA GLN A 89 -16.76 -17.40 2.47
C GLN A 89 -18.07 -17.31 3.29
N ARG A 90 -18.78 -16.18 3.18
CA ARG A 90 -20.09 -15.99 3.83
C ARG A 90 -21.12 -16.99 3.32
N LEU A 91 -21.20 -17.20 2.00
CA LEU A 91 -22.10 -18.19 1.39
C LEU A 91 -21.82 -19.61 1.90
N LEU A 92 -20.55 -20.01 2.01
CA LEU A 92 -20.15 -21.31 2.56
C LEU A 92 -20.63 -21.47 4.01
N LEU A 93 -20.39 -20.45 4.85
CA LEU A 93 -20.80 -20.44 6.25
C LEU A 93 -22.32 -20.53 6.41
N LEU A 94 -23.08 -19.73 5.66
CA LEU A 94 -24.53 -19.74 5.70
C LEU A 94 -25.12 -21.07 5.22
N ASN A 95 -24.53 -21.67 4.18
CA ASN A 95 -24.95 -22.97 3.69
C ASN A 95 -24.71 -24.08 4.72
N GLU A 96 -23.55 -24.09 5.38
CA GLU A 96 -23.25 -25.07 6.43
C GLU A 96 -24.14 -24.88 7.66
N ALA A 97 -24.34 -23.63 8.07
CA ALA A 97 -25.24 -23.27 9.18
C ALA A 97 -26.67 -23.79 8.94
N LYS A 98 -27.17 -23.66 7.71
CA LYS A 98 -28.51 -24.13 7.32
C LYS A 98 -28.66 -25.64 7.50
N LYS A 99 -27.63 -26.45 7.21
CA LYS A 99 -27.70 -27.92 7.35
C LYS A 99 -27.92 -28.36 8.78
N ILE A 100 -27.32 -27.66 9.73
CA ILE A 100 -27.40 -27.98 11.16
C ILE A 100 -28.50 -27.21 11.89
N GLY A 101 -29.32 -26.44 11.16
CA GLY A 101 -30.43 -25.68 11.72
C GLY A 101 -30.00 -24.50 12.61
N LEU A 102 -28.82 -23.91 12.37
CA LEU A 102 -28.33 -22.78 13.13
C LEU A 102 -29.07 -21.49 12.72
N ASP A 103 -29.60 -20.76 13.70
CA ASP A 103 -30.36 -19.54 13.47
C ASP A 103 -29.97 -18.42 14.47
N ALA A 104 -30.49 -17.22 14.24
CA ALA A 104 -30.37 -16.08 15.13
C ALA A 104 -31.73 -15.41 15.40
N ASP A 105 -32.12 -15.40 16.67
CA ASP A 105 -33.40 -14.84 17.10
C ASP A 105 -33.41 -13.29 17.05
N PRO A 106 -34.59 -12.65 17.06
CA PRO A 106 -34.70 -11.19 17.01
C PRO A 106 -34.00 -10.45 18.15
N ASP A 107 -33.88 -11.07 19.33
CA ASP A 107 -33.19 -10.46 20.47
C ASP A 107 -31.69 -10.39 20.24
N GLN A 108 -31.11 -11.42 19.63
CA GLN A 108 -29.70 -11.45 19.22
C GLN A 108 -29.41 -10.37 18.16
N VAL A 109 -30.29 -10.19 17.19
CA VAL A 109 -30.17 -9.12 16.18
C VAL A 109 -30.18 -7.74 16.85
N ARG A 110 -31.15 -7.49 17.72
CA ARG A 110 -31.26 -6.23 18.47
C ARG A 110 -30.02 -5.96 19.33
N LEU A 111 -29.54 -6.98 20.06
CA LEU A 111 -28.34 -6.86 20.90
C LEU A 111 -27.08 -6.60 20.07
N TYR A 112 -26.95 -7.25 18.90
CA TYR A 112 -25.83 -7.03 18.00
C TYR A 112 -25.80 -5.59 17.47
N ILE A 113 -26.94 -5.09 16.98
CA ILE A 113 -27.08 -3.69 16.52
C ILE A 113 -26.77 -2.73 17.68
N ARG A 114 -27.37 -2.95 18.86
CA ARG A 114 -27.13 -2.11 20.03
C ARG A 114 -25.64 -2.02 20.40
N ARG A 115 -24.94 -3.17 20.39
CA ARG A 115 -23.51 -3.24 20.71
C ARG A 115 -22.66 -2.47 19.71
N ILE A 116 -22.95 -2.60 18.42
CA ILE A 116 -22.15 -1.92 17.39
C ILE A 116 -22.36 -0.41 17.45
N PHE A 117 -23.60 0.04 17.60
CA PHE A 117 -23.92 1.45 17.69
C PHE A 117 -23.86 1.96 19.13
N SER A 118 -22.94 1.47 19.93
CA SER A 118 -22.64 2.06 21.24
C SER A 118 -21.48 3.06 21.14
N ASN A 119 -21.53 4.12 21.95
CA ASN A 119 -20.45 5.08 22.10
C ASN A 119 -19.28 4.48 22.91
N SER A 120 -18.22 5.26 23.13
CA SER A 120 -17.03 4.83 23.89
C SER A 120 -17.33 4.43 25.34
N ALA A 121 -18.46 4.87 25.92
CA ALA A 121 -18.94 4.48 27.24
C ALA A 121 -19.85 3.24 27.22
N GLY A 122 -20.04 2.60 26.06
CA GLY A 122 -20.89 1.40 25.91
C GLY A 122 -22.40 1.70 25.90
N VAL A 123 -22.79 2.97 25.79
CA VAL A 123 -24.20 3.39 25.72
C VAL A 123 -24.63 3.47 24.26
N PHE A 124 -25.80 2.93 23.95
CA PHE A 124 -26.37 2.99 22.60
C PHE A 124 -26.53 4.44 22.13
N ASP A 125 -26.06 4.69 20.91
CA ASP A 125 -26.07 5.96 20.21
C ASP A 125 -27.05 5.88 19.02
N PRO A 126 -28.28 6.42 19.19
CA PRO A 126 -29.28 6.44 18.12
C PRO A 126 -28.83 7.28 16.90
N GLN A 127 -27.99 8.30 17.11
CA GLN A 127 -27.52 9.13 16.01
C GLN A 127 -26.57 8.36 15.11
N ALA A 128 -25.64 7.58 15.69
CA ALA A 128 -24.75 6.72 14.92
C ALA A 128 -25.50 5.68 14.05
N LEU A 129 -26.63 5.14 14.55
CA LEU A 129 -27.50 4.27 13.76
C LEU A 129 -28.18 5.04 12.62
N ASN A 130 -28.69 6.23 12.88
CA ASN A 130 -29.34 7.07 11.86
C ASN A 130 -28.35 7.52 10.77
N ASP A 131 -27.11 7.86 11.12
CA ASP A 131 -26.07 8.19 10.16
C ASP A 131 -25.73 6.99 9.27
N PHE A 132 -25.71 5.79 9.86
CA PHE A 132 -25.48 4.57 9.10
C PHE A 132 -26.67 4.22 8.19
N ARG A 133 -27.92 4.51 8.57
CA ARG A 133 -29.08 4.37 7.68
C ARG A 133 -28.93 5.19 6.40
N GLN A 134 -28.37 6.39 6.45
CA GLN A 134 -28.09 7.16 5.24
C GLN A 134 -27.07 6.45 4.32
N VAL A 135 -26.14 5.67 4.87
CA VAL A 135 -25.22 4.82 4.08
C VAL A 135 -25.98 3.69 3.41
N LEU A 136 -26.93 3.06 4.12
CA LEU A 136 -27.78 1.99 3.61
C LEU A 136 -28.68 2.50 2.48
N GLU A 137 -29.32 3.66 2.64
CA GLU A 137 -30.17 4.28 1.63
C GLU A 137 -29.42 4.56 0.32
N ARG A 138 -28.21 5.12 0.40
CA ARG A 138 -27.35 5.33 -0.79
C ARG A 138 -26.97 4.02 -1.50
N LYS A 139 -27.02 2.90 -0.79
CA LYS A 139 -26.77 1.55 -1.31
C LYS A 139 -28.05 0.81 -1.71
N GLY A 140 -29.23 1.44 -1.56
CA GLY A 140 -30.52 0.81 -1.84
C GLY A 140 -30.88 -0.32 -0.87
N VAL A 141 -30.37 -0.29 0.36
CA VAL A 141 -30.63 -1.32 1.39
C VAL A 141 -31.70 -0.80 2.35
N SER A 142 -32.83 -1.52 2.46
CA SER A 142 -33.90 -1.22 3.42
C SER A 142 -33.55 -1.67 4.84
N ASP A 143 -34.27 -1.14 5.84
CA ASP A 143 -34.13 -1.55 7.25
C ASP A 143 -34.36 -3.07 7.43
N ASP A 144 -35.41 -3.64 6.82
CA ASP A 144 -35.69 -5.09 6.88
C ASP A 144 -34.55 -5.94 6.28
N ARG A 145 -33.97 -5.45 5.17
CA ARG A 145 -32.83 -6.14 4.55
C ARG A 145 -31.59 -6.00 5.42
N PHE A 146 -31.37 -4.85 6.04
CA PHE A 146 -30.27 -4.64 6.99
C PHE A 146 -30.38 -5.59 8.19
N GLU A 147 -31.57 -5.71 8.80
CA GLU A 147 -31.79 -6.67 9.89
C GLU A 147 -31.53 -8.11 9.43
N SER A 148 -31.94 -8.47 8.22
CA SER A 148 -31.65 -9.79 7.63
C SER A 148 -30.16 -10.01 7.43
N ILE A 149 -29.42 -9.00 6.94
CA ILE A 149 -27.96 -9.06 6.78
C ILE A 149 -27.26 -9.24 8.14
N VAL A 150 -27.74 -8.55 9.17
CA VAL A 150 -27.25 -8.70 10.55
C VAL A 150 -27.54 -10.10 11.09
N ARG A 151 -28.75 -10.63 10.87
CA ARG A 151 -29.11 -12.01 11.28
C ARG A 151 -28.17 -13.02 10.62
N GLU A 152 -28.01 -12.93 9.31
CA GLU A 152 -27.08 -13.77 8.53
C GLU A 152 -25.63 -13.63 9.04
N GLU A 153 -25.19 -12.43 9.43
CA GLU A 153 -23.85 -12.23 10.01
C GLU A 153 -23.68 -12.91 11.37
N ILE A 154 -24.70 -12.86 12.23
CA ILE A 154 -24.70 -13.58 13.50
C ILE A 154 -24.63 -15.09 13.25
N ILE A 155 -25.42 -15.61 12.30
CA ILE A 155 -25.41 -17.03 11.91
C ILE A 155 -24.04 -17.44 11.39
N ALA A 156 -23.47 -16.67 10.46
CA ALA A 156 -22.15 -16.92 9.90
C ALA A 156 -21.05 -16.89 10.97
N THR A 157 -21.14 -15.95 11.92
CA THR A 157 -20.20 -15.86 13.06
C THR A 157 -20.33 -17.07 13.98
N LYS A 158 -21.56 -17.45 14.38
CA LYS A 158 -21.80 -18.64 15.20
C LYS A 158 -21.27 -19.91 14.51
N MET A 159 -21.49 -20.04 13.20
CA MET A 159 -21.00 -21.18 12.42
C MET A 159 -19.47 -21.20 12.38
N ARG A 160 -18.84 -20.04 12.14
CA ARG A 160 -17.38 -19.92 12.21
C ARG A 160 -16.87 -20.31 13.58
N ASP A 161 -17.47 -19.81 14.65
CA ASP A 161 -17.10 -20.13 16.02
C ASP A 161 -17.24 -21.62 16.32
N ALA A 162 -18.30 -22.27 15.85
CA ALA A 162 -18.48 -23.71 15.97
C ALA A 162 -17.39 -24.51 15.23
N ILE A 163 -17.03 -24.10 14.00
CA ILE A 163 -15.96 -24.72 13.19
C ILE A 163 -14.62 -24.67 13.92
N VAL A 164 -14.28 -23.51 14.51
CA VAL A 164 -12.97 -23.31 15.13
C VAL A 164 -12.96 -23.62 16.63
N SER A 165 -14.11 -23.93 17.24
CA SER A 165 -14.21 -24.24 18.67
C SER A 165 -13.27 -25.36 19.14
N PRO A 166 -13.01 -26.42 18.34
CA PRO A 166 -12.03 -27.45 18.69
C PRO A 166 -10.57 -26.97 18.61
N ALA A 167 -10.28 -25.89 17.90
CA ALA A 167 -8.93 -25.36 17.69
C ALA A 167 -8.47 -24.49 18.87
N GLN A 168 -8.41 -25.10 20.05
CA GLN A 168 -7.92 -24.45 21.27
C GLN A 168 -6.44 -24.74 21.47
N LEU A 169 -5.72 -23.73 21.95
CA LEU A 169 -4.35 -23.91 22.41
C LEU A 169 -4.39 -24.62 23.76
N THR A 170 -3.75 -25.78 23.87
CA THR A 170 -3.65 -26.50 25.14
C THR A 170 -2.78 -25.71 26.13
N LYS A 171 -2.86 -26.06 27.42
CA LYS A 171 -2.00 -25.42 28.42
C LYS A 171 -0.52 -25.71 28.12
N GLU A 172 -0.22 -26.92 27.69
CA GLU A 172 1.12 -27.38 27.34
C GLU A 172 1.67 -26.61 26.13
N GLU A 173 0.84 -26.37 25.12
CA GLU A 173 1.20 -25.54 23.95
C GLU A 173 1.41 -24.08 24.36
N ALA A 174 0.54 -23.53 25.20
CA ALA A 174 0.69 -22.16 25.72
C ALA A 174 1.98 -22.01 26.55
N ASP A 175 2.30 -23.00 27.39
CA ASP A 175 3.52 -23.03 28.19
C ASP A 175 4.77 -23.18 27.31
N ALA A 176 4.69 -23.97 26.24
CA ALA A 176 5.76 -24.05 25.25
C ALA A 176 5.99 -22.70 24.56
N TRP A 177 4.93 -22.01 24.13
CA TRP A 177 5.02 -20.67 23.55
C TRP A 177 5.57 -19.64 24.54
N PHE A 178 5.15 -19.69 25.79
CA PHE A 178 5.67 -18.83 26.86
C PHE A 178 7.18 -19.01 27.02
N LYS A 179 7.64 -20.27 27.12
CA LYS A 179 9.07 -20.58 27.18
C LYS A 179 9.81 -20.06 25.95
N LYS A 180 9.25 -20.26 24.74
CA LYS A 180 9.89 -19.84 23.48
C LYS A 180 10.05 -18.33 23.32
N THR A 181 9.08 -17.56 23.83
CA THR A 181 8.97 -16.12 23.54
C THR A 181 9.45 -15.22 24.67
N CYS A 182 9.30 -15.67 25.93
CA CYS A 182 9.70 -14.92 27.12
C CYS A 182 11.02 -15.39 27.73
N GLY A 183 11.59 -16.52 27.27
CA GLY A 183 12.87 -17.01 27.74
C GLY A 183 14.04 -16.19 27.19
N ALA A 184 14.91 -15.71 28.07
CA ALA A 184 16.15 -15.04 27.66
C ALA A 184 16.98 -16.01 26.79
N THR A 185 17.29 -15.58 25.57
CA THR A 185 17.83 -16.42 24.51
C THR A 185 19.23 -15.94 24.12
N LYS A 186 20.19 -16.87 24.04
CA LYS A 186 21.50 -16.63 23.45
C LYS A 186 21.48 -17.05 21.99
N VAL A 187 21.93 -16.16 21.12
CA VAL A 187 21.91 -16.36 19.66
C VAL A 187 23.28 -16.07 19.08
N LYS A 188 23.71 -16.96 18.19
CA LYS A 188 24.84 -16.73 17.29
C LYS A 188 24.30 -16.39 15.91
N LEU A 189 24.79 -15.32 15.32
CA LEU A 189 24.32 -14.79 14.05
C LEU A 189 25.38 -14.95 12.97
N ILE A 190 24.96 -15.39 11.79
CA ILE A 190 25.74 -15.25 10.56
C ILE A 190 25.02 -14.22 9.71
N LYS A 191 25.71 -13.11 9.43
CA LYS A 191 25.18 -11.96 8.71
C LYS A 191 25.80 -11.87 7.33
N PHE A 192 24.95 -11.77 6.31
CA PHE A 192 25.31 -11.55 4.93
C PHE A 192 25.05 -10.09 4.58
N THR A 193 26.09 -9.42 4.08
CA THR A 193 26.04 -8.03 3.64
C THR A 193 26.83 -7.88 2.34
N PRO A 194 26.69 -6.76 1.60
CA PRO A 194 27.40 -6.53 0.36
C PRO A 194 28.92 -6.62 0.48
N GLU A 195 29.47 -6.33 1.66
CA GLU A 195 30.90 -6.36 1.95
C GLU A 195 31.44 -7.79 2.12
N ASN A 196 30.58 -8.72 2.53
CA ASN A 196 30.95 -10.10 2.84
C ASN A 196 30.61 -11.09 1.72
N VAL A 197 29.94 -10.62 0.67
CA VAL A 197 29.59 -11.41 -0.51
C VAL A 197 30.46 -10.93 -1.68
N PRO A 198 31.08 -11.84 -2.47
CA PRO A 198 31.87 -11.45 -3.62
C PRO A 198 31.07 -10.54 -4.56
N ALA A 199 31.73 -9.48 -5.06
CA ALA A 199 31.11 -8.61 -6.04
C ALA A 199 30.71 -9.43 -7.28
N PRO A 200 29.47 -9.27 -7.79
CA PRO A 200 29.07 -9.96 -9.01
C PRO A 200 29.89 -9.45 -10.20
N ALA A 201 29.97 -10.26 -11.26
CA ALA A 201 30.55 -9.82 -12.51
C ALA A 201 29.78 -8.60 -13.06
N ALA A 202 30.50 -7.69 -13.72
CA ALA A 202 29.89 -6.52 -14.34
C ALA A 202 28.82 -6.96 -15.36
N PRO A 203 27.65 -6.29 -15.42
CA PRO A 203 26.63 -6.58 -16.42
C PRO A 203 27.18 -6.40 -17.83
N SER A 204 26.84 -7.32 -18.74
CA SER A 204 27.19 -7.19 -20.15
C SER A 204 26.39 -6.09 -20.84
N ASP A 205 26.91 -5.55 -21.93
CA ASP A 205 26.22 -4.54 -22.75
C ASP A 205 24.85 -5.02 -23.22
N ALA A 206 24.74 -6.30 -23.58
CA ALA A 206 23.47 -6.92 -23.94
C ALA A 206 22.46 -6.87 -22.79
N LYS A 207 22.90 -7.10 -21.54
CA LYS A 207 22.02 -7.06 -20.37
C LYS A 207 21.58 -5.65 -20.02
N ILE A 208 22.46 -4.67 -20.19
CA ILE A 208 22.16 -3.24 -20.01
C ILE A 208 21.10 -2.80 -21.03
N ALA A 209 21.28 -3.16 -22.31
CA ALA A 209 20.32 -2.84 -23.37
C ALA A 209 18.96 -3.52 -23.14
N GLU A 210 18.95 -4.79 -22.76
CA GLU A 210 17.73 -5.54 -22.41
C GLU A 210 16.98 -4.87 -21.25
N TYR A 211 17.69 -4.50 -20.19
CA TYR A 211 17.10 -3.85 -19.02
C TYR A 211 16.51 -2.47 -19.36
N TYR A 212 17.24 -1.67 -20.16
CA TYR A 212 16.76 -0.39 -20.64
C TYR A 212 15.46 -0.52 -21.44
N GLU A 213 15.40 -1.45 -22.40
CA GLU A 213 14.20 -1.70 -23.20
C GLU A 213 13.02 -2.23 -22.38
N PHE A 214 13.29 -3.07 -21.38
CA PHE A 214 12.29 -3.55 -20.44
C PHE A 214 11.71 -2.39 -19.62
N ALA A 215 12.57 -1.61 -18.96
CA ALA A 215 12.14 -0.49 -18.12
C ALA A 215 11.41 0.60 -18.93
N ARG A 216 11.80 0.83 -20.18
CA ARG A 216 11.15 1.76 -21.10
C ARG A 216 9.67 1.42 -21.35
N LYS A 217 9.30 0.13 -21.27
CA LYS A 217 7.92 -0.33 -21.46
C LYS A 217 7.04 -0.15 -20.22
N ILE A 218 7.62 0.09 -19.04
CA ILE A 218 6.92 0.05 -17.73
C ILE A 218 6.73 1.46 -17.13
N GLY A 219 6.73 2.52 -17.95
CA GLY A 219 6.33 3.88 -17.53
C GLY A 219 7.42 4.94 -17.70
N SER A 220 7.58 5.80 -16.70
CA SER A 220 8.47 6.97 -16.68
C SER A 220 9.90 6.68 -16.20
N ALA A 221 10.40 5.46 -16.42
CA ALA A 221 11.78 5.11 -16.08
C ALA A 221 12.79 5.90 -16.93
N PHE A 222 13.94 6.23 -16.32
CA PHE A 222 15.06 6.93 -16.96
C PHE A 222 14.65 8.25 -17.61
N MET A 223 13.86 9.06 -16.92
CA MET A 223 13.52 10.42 -17.37
C MET A 223 14.46 11.43 -16.72
N THR A 224 14.86 12.46 -17.46
CA THR A 224 15.45 13.66 -16.87
C THR A 224 14.41 14.31 -15.95
N GLN A 225 14.88 15.04 -14.94
CA GLN A 225 13.98 15.88 -14.16
C GLN A 225 13.56 17.10 -14.98
N LYS A 226 12.36 17.60 -14.71
CA LYS A 226 11.88 18.88 -15.25
C LYS A 226 12.80 19.98 -14.76
N GLN A 227 13.30 20.84 -15.66
CA GLN A 227 14.22 21.92 -15.30
C GLN A 227 13.59 23.29 -15.52
N TYR A 228 13.89 24.20 -14.60
CA TYR A 228 13.40 25.56 -14.57
C TYR A 228 14.57 26.53 -14.59
N GLN A 229 14.47 27.53 -15.45
CA GLN A 229 15.21 28.77 -15.32
C GLN A 229 14.20 29.86 -15.01
N ILE A 230 14.43 30.60 -13.94
CA ILE A 230 13.51 31.66 -13.51
C ILE A 230 14.25 32.99 -13.38
N ALA A 231 13.52 34.06 -13.60
CA ALA A 231 13.86 35.38 -13.12
C ALA A 231 13.06 35.65 -11.84
N TYR A 232 13.64 36.37 -10.89
CA TYR A 232 12.96 36.75 -9.66
C TYR A 232 13.09 38.24 -9.39
N ALA A 233 12.06 38.80 -8.75
CA ALA A 233 12.06 40.11 -8.14
C ALA A 233 11.70 39.95 -6.67
N TYR A 234 12.63 40.30 -5.77
CA TYR A 234 12.41 40.26 -4.33
C TYR A 234 11.90 41.61 -3.83
N ILE A 235 10.78 41.56 -3.12
CA ILE A 235 10.04 42.69 -2.59
C ILE A 235 10.05 42.55 -1.06
N PRO A 236 11.00 43.20 -0.36
CA PRO A 236 11.14 43.08 1.07
C PRO A 236 9.98 43.78 1.80
N TYR A 237 9.72 43.35 3.03
CA TYR A 237 9.00 44.19 3.98
C TYR A 237 9.75 45.50 4.22
N ARG A 238 9.04 46.52 4.71
CA ARG A 238 9.65 47.82 5.02
C ARG A 238 10.81 47.69 6.02
N ASP A 239 11.79 48.58 5.91
CA ASP A 239 12.95 48.60 6.80
C ASP A 239 12.56 48.61 8.27
N GLY A 240 13.28 47.84 9.08
CA GLY A 240 13.00 47.71 10.51
C GLY A 240 11.79 46.84 10.86
N TYR A 241 11.26 46.05 9.92
CA TYR A 241 10.11 45.16 10.10
C TYR A 241 10.17 44.31 11.38
N ASP A 242 11.35 43.76 11.72
CA ASP A 242 11.53 42.90 12.90
C ASP A 242 11.29 43.63 14.24
N LYS A 243 11.40 44.96 14.24
CA LYS A 243 11.24 45.83 15.42
C LYS A 243 9.82 46.40 15.56
N LEU A 244 8.93 46.08 14.62
CA LEU A 244 7.56 46.58 14.62
C LEU A 244 6.67 45.82 15.61
N THR A 245 5.61 46.47 16.09
CA THR A 245 4.51 45.79 16.80
C THR A 245 3.71 44.88 15.85
N GLU A 246 2.95 43.91 16.38
CA GLU A 246 2.18 42.99 15.54
C GLU A 246 1.12 43.68 14.66
N GLN A 247 0.52 44.79 15.14
CA GLN A 247 -0.37 45.61 14.31
C GLN A 247 0.38 46.25 13.14
N GLN A 248 1.54 46.85 13.41
CA GLN A 248 2.39 47.46 12.39
C GLN A 248 3.02 46.46 11.42
N LYS A 249 3.27 45.21 11.85
CA LYS A 249 3.69 44.12 10.96
C LYS A 249 2.55 43.70 10.04
N THR A 250 1.32 43.63 10.57
CA THR A 250 0.13 43.30 9.76
C THR A 250 -0.09 44.35 8.66
N GLU A 251 -0.02 45.63 9.00
CA GLU A 251 -0.09 46.73 8.02
C GLU A 251 1.04 46.64 6.98
N ALA A 252 2.28 46.38 7.43
CA ALA A 252 3.42 46.23 6.52
C ALA A 252 3.25 45.03 5.57
N ARG A 253 2.73 43.90 6.05
CA ARG A 253 2.45 42.72 5.21
C ARG A 253 1.41 43.05 4.14
N LEU A 254 0.32 43.74 4.50
CA LEU A 254 -0.72 44.15 3.56
C LEU A 254 -0.20 45.14 2.52
N GLU A 255 0.62 46.12 2.94
CA GLU A 255 1.26 47.07 2.03
C GLU A 255 2.18 46.37 1.03
N THR A 256 3.07 45.49 1.50
CA THR A 256 3.97 44.73 0.64
C THR A 256 3.19 43.80 -0.29
N MET A 257 2.14 43.14 0.20
CA MET A 257 1.27 42.30 -0.63
C MET A 257 0.60 43.11 -1.75
N ALA A 258 0.06 44.28 -1.44
CA ALA A 258 -0.55 45.17 -2.45
C ALA A 258 0.48 45.64 -3.49
N ARG A 259 1.71 45.96 -3.06
CA ARG A 259 2.82 46.29 -3.97
C ARG A 259 3.17 45.11 -4.87
N THR A 260 3.25 43.90 -4.32
CA THR A 260 3.51 42.67 -5.07
C THR A 260 2.43 42.38 -6.10
N GLU A 261 1.16 42.55 -5.75
CA GLU A 261 0.03 42.34 -6.67
C GLU A 261 0.00 43.38 -7.78
N LYS A 262 0.24 44.65 -7.44
CA LYS A 262 0.38 45.72 -8.43
C LYS A 262 1.53 45.43 -9.40
N PHE A 263 2.69 45.03 -8.88
CA PHE A 263 3.84 44.67 -9.70
C PHE A 263 3.53 43.48 -10.61
N MET A 264 2.97 42.40 -10.06
CA MET A 264 2.56 41.22 -10.82
C MET A 264 1.57 41.55 -11.94
N GLY A 265 0.55 42.35 -11.66
CA GLY A 265 -0.38 42.82 -12.69
C GLY A 265 0.30 43.64 -13.79
N SER A 266 1.28 44.48 -13.42
CA SER A 266 2.03 45.28 -14.39
C SER A 266 2.90 44.44 -15.33
N VAL A 267 3.57 43.40 -14.82
CA VAL A 267 4.48 42.54 -15.61
C VAL A 267 3.76 41.40 -16.33
N ALA A 268 2.57 41.02 -15.89
CA ALA A 268 1.69 40.12 -16.64
C ALA A 268 1.14 40.81 -17.91
N GLY A 269 0.97 42.13 -17.86
CA GLY A 269 0.46 42.94 -18.97
C GLY A 269 -1.05 42.82 -19.16
N GLU A 270 -1.61 43.67 -20.03
CA GLU A 270 -3.01 43.61 -20.44
C GLU A 270 -3.15 42.80 -21.73
N PRO A 271 -4.27 42.08 -21.94
CA PRO A 271 -4.53 41.40 -23.21
C PRO A 271 -4.40 42.35 -24.40
N GLY A 272 -3.54 42.01 -25.36
CA GLY A 272 -3.32 42.79 -26.58
C GLY A 272 -2.27 43.92 -26.47
N LYS A 273 -1.61 44.08 -25.32
CA LYS A 273 -0.44 44.97 -25.17
C LYS A 273 0.81 44.18 -24.81
N PRO A 274 2.00 44.55 -25.34
CA PRO A 274 3.24 43.93 -24.91
C PRO A 274 3.48 44.21 -23.43
N ALA A 275 3.69 43.15 -22.64
CA ALA A 275 4.07 43.29 -21.25
C ALA A 275 5.44 44.00 -21.13
N PRO A 276 5.65 44.82 -20.09
CA PRO A 276 6.95 45.43 -19.84
C PRO A 276 8.01 44.35 -19.59
N ASP A 277 9.26 44.66 -19.93
CA ASP A 277 10.38 43.78 -19.62
C ASP A 277 10.51 43.60 -18.10
N PHE A 278 10.68 42.35 -17.66
CA PHE A 278 10.60 42.00 -16.24
C PHE A 278 11.79 42.53 -15.45
N GLU A 279 12.99 42.56 -16.05
CA GLU A 279 14.18 43.13 -15.43
C GLU A 279 14.05 44.65 -15.32
N ALA A 280 13.65 45.32 -16.40
CA ALA A 280 13.43 46.76 -16.42
C ALA A 280 12.37 47.19 -15.40
N ALA A 281 11.24 46.48 -15.33
CA ALA A 281 10.16 46.76 -14.38
C ALA A 281 10.63 46.55 -12.93
N SER A 282 11.38 45.47 -12.65
CA SER A 282 11.94 45.21 -11.32
C SER A 282 12.88 46.32 -10.88
N LYS A 283 13.78 46.76 -11.78
CA LYS A 283 14.74 47.83 -11.50
C LYS A 283 14.08 49.20 -11.32
N ALA A 284 13.03 49.50 -12.09
CA ALA A 284 12.27 50.74 -11.96
C ALA A 284 11.65 50.89 -10.55
N GLU A 285 11.15 49.79 -9.99
CA GLU A 285 10.60 49.72 -8.63
C GLU A 285 11.68 49.51 -7.55
N LYS A 286 12.96 49.48 -7.94
CA LYS A 286 14.13 49.21 -7.07
C LYS A 286 14.04 47.86 -6.34
N PHE A 287 13.36 46.88 -6.93
CA PHE A 287 13.35 45.50 -6.43
C PHE A 287 14.65 44.79 -6.75
N ARG A 288 15.06 43.88 -5.87
CA ARG A 288 16.24 43.05 -6.12
C ARG A 288 15.92 42.00 -7.17
N PHE A 289 16.55 42.13 -8.33
CA PHE A 289 16.37 41.26 -9.48
C PHE A 289 17.51 40.26 -9.62
N GLY A 290 17.19 39.06 -10.13
CA GLY A 290 18.19 38.12 -10.62
C GLY A 290 17.57 37.04 -11.50
N VAL A 291 18.45 36.28 -12.16
CA VAL A 291 18.09 35.13 -12.99
C VAL A 291 18.89 33.93 -12.49
N THR A 292 18.22 32.79 -12.37
CA THR A 292 18.86 31.55 -11.92
C THR A 292 19.51 30.82 -13.08
N GLU A 293 20.34 29.84 -12.76
CA GLU A 293 20.71 28.81 -13.73
C GLU A 293 19.53 27.87 -14.00
N LEU A 294 19.59 27.16 -15.13
CA LEU A 294 18.62 26.12 -15.46
C LEU A 294 18.88 24.89 -14.57
N SER A 295 17.91 24.54 -13.71
CA SER A 295 18.05 23.45 -12.75
C SER A 295 16.68 22.85 -12.40
N PRO A 296 16.59 21.58 -11.96
CA PRO A 296 15.35 21.04 -11.40
C PRO A 296 14.87 21.79 -10.15
N ALA A 297 15.80 22.38 -9.40
CA ALA A 297 15.56 23.17 -8.20
C ALA A 297 16.45 24.42 -8.25
N PRO A 298 16.07 25.45 -9.02
CA PRO A 298 16.83 26.69 -9.09
C PRO A 298 16.92 27.33 -7.69
N SER A 299 18.14 27.64 -7.26
CA SER A 299 18.40 28.25 -5.95
C SER A 299 18.41 29.77 -6.04
N LEU A 300 17.90 30.41 -5.00
CA LEU A 300 18.03 31.84 -4.78
C LEU A 300 19.36 32.15 -4.08
N PRO A 301 19.92 33.37 -4.22
CA PRO A 301 21.07 33.80 -3.42
C PRO A 301 20.87 33.56 -1.93
N ALA A 302 21.93 33.12 -1.25
CA ALA A 302 21.88 32.73 0.17
C ALA A 302 21.54 33.88 1.12
N ASP A 303 21.76 35.13 0.70
CA ASP A 303 21.44 36.33 1.47
C ASP A 303 19.99 36.80 1.29
N LEU A 304 19.18 36.07 0.53
CA LEU A 304 17.74 36.29 0.41
C LEU A 304 16.93 35.29 1.27
N PRO A 305 15.74 35.68 1.75
CA PRO A 305 14.86 34.77 2.49
C PRO A 305 14.52 33.51 1.68
N GLN A 306 14.68 32.35 2.31
CA GLN A 306 14.31 31.07 1.72
C GLN A 306 12.85 30.72 2.05
N SER A 307 12.21 29.89 1.22
CA SER A 307 10.84 29.44 1.46
C SER A 307 10.66 27.99 1.04
N GLN A 308 10.09 27.17 1.92
CA GLN A 308 9.73 25.79 1.61
C GLN A 308 8.63 25.71 0.53
N ALA A 309 7.85 26.78 0.37
CA ALA A 309 6.82 26.86 -0.67
C ALA A 309 7.39 27.08 -2.08
N PHE A 310 8.68 27.43 -2.21
CA PHE A 310 9.28 27.76 -3.50
C PHE A 310 9.18 26.61 -4.50
N ALA A 311 9.45 25.38 -4.07
CA ALA A 311 9.33 24.18 -4.91
C ALA A 311 7.89 23.94 -5.40
N PHE A 312 6.88 24.26 -4.58
CA PHE A 312 5.48 24.16 -4.97
C PHE A 312 5.12 25.19 -6.05
N HIS A 313 5.53 26.45 -5.88
CA HIS A 313 5.27 27.49 -6.88
C HIS A 313 6.01 27.24 -8.20
N LEU A 314 7.22 26.69 -8.16
CA LEU A 314 7.93 26.27 -9.39
C LEU A 314 7.11 25.29 -10.23
N GLN A 315 6.39 24.36 -9.61
CA GLN A 315 5.56 23.38 -10.32
C GLN A 315 4.35 23.99 -11.04
N ASN A 316 3.87 25.14 -10.56
CA ASN A 316 2.73 25.85 -11.16
C ASN A 316 3.11 26.72 -12.37
N LEU A 317 4.41 26.99 -12.55
CA LEU A 317 4.91 27.74 -13.70
C LEU A 317 4.78 26.93 -14.98
N SER A 318 4.22 27.58 -16.00
CA SER A 318 4.10 27.03 -17.35
C SER A 318 4.22 28.14 -18.40
N THR A 319 4.24 27.77 -19.68
CA THR A 319 4.21 28.77 -20.76
C THR A 319 2.90 29.57 -20.81
N THR A 320 1.81 29.03 -20.26
CA THR A 320 0.50 29.71 -20.16
C THR A 320 0.32 30.46 -18.85
N ASN A 321 1.03 30.06 -17.79
CA ASN A 321 1.09 30.74 -16.50
C ASN A 321 2.56 30.99 -16.10
N PRO A 322 3.22 32.00 -16.68
CA PRO A 322 4.66 32.18 -16.52
C PRO A 322 5.04 32.95 -15.26
N TYR A 323 4.11 33.33 -14.39
CA TYR A 323 4.36 34.13 -13.19
C TYR A 323 3.79 33.48 -11.94
N GLU A 324 4.52 33.56 -10.83
CA GLU A 324 4.07 33.09 -9.52
C GLU A 324 4.49 34.06 -8.42
N LYS A 325 3.70 34.11 -7.33
CA LYS A 325 4.00 34.90 -6.13
C LYS A 325 4.40 33.94 -5.02
N VAL A 326 5.61 34.08 -4.48
CA VAL A 326 6.09 33.26 -3.37
C VAL A 326 6.22 34.10 -2.12
N MET A 327 5.59 33.67 -1.03
CA MET A 327 5.69 34.33 0.28
C MET A 327 6.85 33.75 1.09
N THR A 328 7.49 34.63 1.86
CA THR A 328 8.62 34.33 2.74
C THR A 328 8.50 35.12 4.05
N ASP A 329 9.32 34.80 5.03
CA ASP A 329 9.34 35.53 6.32
C ASP A 329 9.86 36.98 6.19
N GLY A 330 10.56 37.30 5.09
CA GLY A 330 11.14 38.62 4.84
C GLY A 330 10.41 39.45 3.77
N GLY A 331 9.33 38.93 3.16
CA GLY A 331 8.64 39.61 2.06
C GLY A 331 8.14 38.63 1.00
N TYR A 332 8.00 39.13 -0.24
CA TYR A 332 7.50 38.34 -1.36
C TYR A 332 8.50 38.28 -2.50
N PHE A 333 8.50 37.17 -3.21
CA PHE A 333 9.05 37.06 -4.55
C PHE A 333 7.93 37.12 -5.58
N VAL A 334 8.17 37.82 -6.67
CA VAL A 334 7.54 37.51 -7.95
C VAL A 334 8.56 36.77 -8.79
N ILE A 335 8.23 35.55 -9.19
CA ILE A 335 9.07 34.74 -10.07
C ILE A 335 8.44 34.65 -11.46
N LYS A 336 9.29 34.68 -12.49
CA LYS A 336 8.92 34.55 -13.90
C LYS A 336 9.65 33.35 -14.50
N LEU A 337 8.94 32.49 -15.20
CA LEU A 337 9.54 31.43 -16.01
C LEU A 337 10.31 32.05 -17.18
N VAL A 338 11.63 31.81 -17.22
CA VAL A 338 12.51 32.21 -18.33
C VAL A 338 12.65 31.07 -19.33
N LYS A 339 12.92 29.86 -18.82
CA LYS A 339 13.05 28.65 -19.63
C LYS A 339 12.50 27.45 -18.88
N LEU A 340 11.83 26.56 -19.62
CA LEU A 340 11.34 25.29 -19.12
C LEU A 340 11.83 24.17 -20.02
N GLU A 341 12.49 23.18 -19.44
CA GLU A 341 12.82 21.93 -20.13
C GLU A 341 12.00 20.80 -19.51
N GLU A 342 11.11 20.22 -20.30
CA GLU A 342 10.27 19.10 -19.88
C GLU A 342 11.10 17.82 -19.74
N PRO A 343 10.70 16.89 -18.86
CA PRO A 343 11.31 15.57 -18.74
C PRO A 343 11.42 14.89 -20.10
N ARG A 344 12.63 14.51 -20.49
CA ARG A 344 12.89 13.65 -21.64
C ARG A 344 13.44 12.32 -21.16
N ARG A 345 13.26 11.28 -21.97
CA ARG A 345 13.90 9.99 -21.69
C ARG A 345 15.41 10.11 -21.94
N LEU A 346 16.20 9.57 -21.02
CA LEU A 346 17.63 9.37 -21.17
C LEU A 346 17.88 8.31 -22.25
N THR A 347 18.95 8.44 -23.04
CA THR A 347 19.39 7.34 -23.91
C THR A 347 19.97 6.19 -23.07
N VAL A 348 20.21 5.03 -23.68
CA VAL A 348 20.82 3.89 -22.98
C VAL A 348 22.23 4.23 -22.48
N GLU A 349 22.98 5.06 -23.22
CA GLU A 349 24.30 5.56 -22.84
C GLU A 349 24.23 6.51 -21.64
N GLU A 350 23.26 7.42 -21.62
CA GLU A 350 23.03 8.35 -20.51
C GLU A 350 22.53 7.63 -19.25
N ALA A 351 21.68 6.62 -19.41
CA ALA A 351 21.15 5.81 -18.31
C ALA A 351 22.11 4.70 -17.86
N ARG A 352 23.16 4.38 -18.63
CA ARG A 352 24.06 3.25 -18.38
C ARG A 352 24.61 3.19 -16.95
N PRO A 353 25.09 4.29 -16.33
CA PRO A 353 25.59 4.24 -14.95
C PRO A 353 24.51 3.77 -13.96
N GLN A 354 23.29 4.30 -14.09
CA GLN A 354 22.15 3.93 -13.24
C GLN A 354 21.75 2.46 -13.47
N ILE A 355 21.73 2.01 -14.73
CA ILE A 355 21.41 0.63 -15.08
C ILE A 355 22.45 -0.34 -14.50
N ILE A 356 23.74 0.00 -14.63
CA ILE A 356 24.83 -0.83 -14.07
C ILE A 356 24.66 -0.95 -12.56
N GLU A 357 24.38 0.14 -11.85
CA GLU A 357 24.16 0.13 -10.41
C GLU A 357 22.97 -0.76 -10.02
N MET A 358 21.83 -0.61 -10.70
CA MET A 358 20.63 -1.42 -10.45
C MET A 358 20.87 -2.91 -10.71
N LEU A 359 21.46 -3.25 -11.87
CA LEU A 359 21.76 -4.63 -12.24
C LEU A 359 22.81 -5.26 -11.30
N THR A 360 23.83 -4.51 -10.91
CA THR A 360 24.85 -4.96 -9.97
C THR A 360 24.24 -5.22 -8.60
N SER A 361 23.40 -4.31 -8.12
CA SER A 361 22.70 -4.47 -6.83
C SER A 361 21.75 -5.67 -6.85
N HIS A 362 20.99 -5.85 -7.93
CA HIS A 362 20.12 -7.00 -8.10
C HIS A 362 20.91 -8.32 -8.15
N ALA A 363 21.97 -8.38 -8.95
CA ALA A 363 22.84 -9.55 -9.06
C ALA A 363 23.49 -9.89 -7.71
N ARG A 364 23.94 -8.88 -6.95
CA ARG A 364 24.50 -9.06 -5.62
C ARG A 364 23.47 -9.64 -4.65
N ASN A 365 22.25 -9.09 -4.61
CA ASN A 365 21.19 -9.60 -3.75
C ASN A 365 20.83 -11.05 -4.07
N SER A 366 20.74 -11.38 -5.36
CA SER A 366 20.47 -12.75 -5.82
C SER A 366 21.60 -13.73 -5.46
N ALA A 367 22.86 -13.31 -5.64
CA ALA A 367 24.03 -14.10 -5.25
C ALA A 367 24.08 -14.34 -3.74
N MET A 368 23.83 -13.30 -2.95
CA MET A 368 23.75 -13.37 -1.50
C MET A 368 22.66 -14.33 -1.03
N GLU A 369 21.47 -14.24 -1.62
CA GLU A 369 20.36 -15.15 -1.30
C GLU A 369 20.71 -16.61 -1.63
N THR A 370 21.30 -16.85 -2.79
CA THR A 370 21.73 -18.19 -3.22
C THR A 370 22.80 -18.74 -2.28
N GLN A 371 23.84 -17.95 -1.98
CA GLN A 371 24.92 -18.32 -1.08
C GLN A 371 24.40 -18.57 0.34
N GLY A 372 23.56 -17.68 0.85
CA GLY A 372 22.97 -17.77 2.18
C GLY A 372 22.09 -19.01 2.33
N LYS A 373 21.21 -19.29 1.35
CA LYS A 373 20.37 -20.50 1.35
C LYS A 373 21.22 -21.78 1.33
N SER A 374 22.26 -21.82 0.49
CA SER A 374 23.19 -22.95 0.43
C SER A 374 23.94 -23.14 1.75
N ALA A 375 24.49 -22.04 2.31
CA ALA A 375 25.18 -22.05 3.60
C ALA A 375 24.27 -22.53 4.73
N ALA A 376 23.02 -22.05 4.80
CA ALA A 376 22.05 -22.48 5.79
C ALA A 376 21.74 -23.98 5.68
N ALA A 377 21.56 -24.50 4.46
CA ALA A 377 21.30 -25.91 4.23
C ALA A 377 22.47 -26.80 4.67
N LEU A 378 23.70 -26.45 4.29
CA LEU A 378 24.91 -27.17 4.68
C LEU A 378 25.14 -27.11 6.19
N LEU A 379 25.01 -25.93 6.80
CA LEU A 379 25.15 -25.73 8.23
C LEU A 379 24.14 -26.60 9.00
N ARG A 380 22.87 -26.59 8.60
CA ARG A 380 21.82 -27.41 9.23
C ARG A 380 22.07 -28.92 9.07
N SER A 381 22.63 -29.34 7.94
CA SER A 381 23.04 -30.73 7.71
C SER A 381 24.15 -31.14 8.68
N LEU A 382 25.20 -30.31 8.82
CA LEU A 382 26.31 -30.55 9.75
C LEU A 382 25.84 -30.60 11.21
N LEU A 383 24.96 -29.69 11.63
CA LEU A 383 24.36 -29.68 12.95
C LEU A 383 23.56 -30.96 13.22
N THR A 384 22.78 -31.42 12.24
CA THR A 384 22.00 -32.67 12.35
C THR A 384 22.92 -33.90 12.42
N GLY A 385 24.08 -33.85 11.77
CA GLY A 385 25.14 -34.84 11.89
C GLY A 385 25.97 -34.75 13.19
N GLY A 386 25.60 -33.89 14.13
CA GLY A 386 26.25 -33.76 15.45
C GLY A 386 27.49 -32.85 15.47
N THR A 387 27.80 -32.13 14.38
CA THR A 387 28.89 -31.15 14.38
C THR A 387 28.47 -29.92 15.18
N PRO A 388 29.26 -29.44 16.18
CA PRO A 388 28.95 -28.20 16.90
C PRO A 388 28.89 -26.99 15.97
N PHE A 389 28.04 -26.00 16.30
CA PHE A 389 27.78 -24.84 15.44
C PHE A 389 29.05 -24.08 15.03
N ASP A 390 29.92 -23.74 15.98
CA ASP A 390 31.13 -22.96 15.69
C ASP A 390 32.07 -23.70 14.74
N LYS A 391 32.21 -25.02 14.91
CA LYS A 391 33.00 -25.89 14.02
C LYS A 391 32.36 -25.99 12.63
N ALA A 392 31.04 -26.13 12.56
CA ALA A 392 30.33 -26.18 11.28
C ALA A 392 30.45 -24.84 10.52
N ALA A 393 30.34 -23.71 11.22
CA ALA A 393 30.55 -22.38 10.66
C ALA A 393 32.00 -22.19 10.18
N GLU A 394 32.99 -22.63 10.96
CA GLU A 394 34.41 -22.62 10.57
C GLU A 394 34.67 -23.45 9.31
N MET A 395 34.15 -24.69 9.23
CA MET A 395 34.26 -25.55 8.03
C MET A 395 33.69 -24.88 6.78
N LEU A 396 32.61 -24.11 6.94
CA LEU A 396 31.96 -23.36 5.86
C LEU A 396 32.54 -21.95 5.67
N LYS A 397 33.56 -21.56 6.45
CA LYS A 397 34.19 -20.24 6.45
C LYS A 397 33.18 -19.10 6.66
N LEU A 398 32.17 -19.33 7.51
CA LEU A 398 31.14 -18.36 7.84
C LEU A 398 31.58 -17.53 9.05
N LYS A 399 31.40 -16.21 8.97
CA LYS A 399 31.65 -15.31 10.10
C LYS A 399 30.50 -15.40 11.10
N VAL A 400 30.82 -15.76 12.33
CA VAL A 400 29.87 -15.85 13.44
C VAL A 400 29.98 -14.59 14.31
N GLU A 401 28.84 -13.99 14.61
CA GLU A 401 28.68 -12.86 15.51
C GLU A 401 27.88 -13.31 16.73
N ASN A 402 28.41 -13.07 17.94
CA ASN A 402 27.71 -13.38 19.18
C ASN A 402 26.85 -12.18 19.56
N LEU A 403 25.52 -12.38 19.60
CA LEU A 403 24.60 -11.34 20.02
C LEU A 403 24.49 -11.31 21.56
N PRO A 404 24.22 -10.14 22.17
CA PRO A 404 23.88 -10.10 23.59
C PRO A 404 22.62 -10.92 23.84
N GLU A 405 22.49 -11.48 25.03
CA GLU A 405 21.30 -12.24 25.44
C GLU A 405 20.08 -11.30 25.46
N TYR A 406 18.94 -11.78 24.95
CA TYR A 406 17.71 -10.98 24.86
C TYR A 406 16.45 -11.83 25.02
N VAL A 407 15.33 -11.19 25.35
CA VAL A 407 14.01 -11.83 25.37
C VAL A 407 13.30 -11.55 24.03
N PRO A 408 12.96 -12.56 23.21
CA PRO A 408 12.43 -12.34 21.87
C PRO A 408 11.16 -11.49 21.79
N VAL A 409 10.29 -11.55 22.80
CA VAL A 409 9.03 -10.78 22.83
C VAL A 409 9.20 -9.35 23.36
N ASP A 410 10.39 -8.96 23.81
CA ASP A 410 10.61 -7.62 24.33
C ASP A 410 10.40 -6.56 23.23
N ASN A 411 9.49 -5.61 23.49
CA ASN A 411 9.18 -4.53 22.56
C ASN A 411 10.22 -3.39 22.61
N ASN A 412 11.14 -3.40 23.58
CA ASN A 412 12.16 -2.37 23.76
C ASN A 412 13.53 -2.75 23.16
N ILE A 413 13.57 -3.75 22.29
CA ILE A 413 14.80 -4.16 21.60
C ILE A 413 15.29 -3.02 20.70
N THR A 414 16.45 -2.44 21.05
CA THR A 414 17.11 -1.37 20.28
C THR A 414 18.20 -1.89 19.34
N ASN A 415 18.73 -3.08 19.59
CA ASN A 415 19.71 -3.71 18.71
C ASN A 415 19.04 -4.08 17.38
N PHE A 416 19.55 -3.51 16.29
CA PHE A 416 18.98 -3.65 14.96
C PHE A 416 18.92 -5.10 14.46
N ASP A 417 19.98 -5.87 14.63
CA ASP A 417 20.03 -7.26 14.17
C ASP A 417 19.05 -8.12 14.99
N ILE A 418 19.04 -7.96 16.31
CA ILE A 418 18.11 -8.66 17.21
C ILE A 418 16.65 -8.35 16.82
N PHE A 419 16.34 -7.07 16.58
CA PHE A 419 15.01 -6.65 16.17
C PHE A 419 14.57 -7.43 14.92
N ASN A 420 15.44 -7.54 13.92
CA ASN A 420 15.11 -8.17 12.65
C ASN A 420 15.05 -9.72 12.70
N ILE A 421 15.78 -10.37 13.61
CA ILE A 421 15.80 -11.84 13.70
C ILE A 421 14.83 -12.43 14.74
N ARG A 422 14.24 -11.62 15.64
CA ARG A 422 13.46 -12.12 16.78
C ARG A 422 12.33 -13.08 16.39
N GLN A 423 11.67 -12.80 15.26
CA GLN A 423 10.58 -13.62 14.70
C GLN A 423 11.04 -14.91 14.01
N GLU A 424 12.32 -15.09 13.74
CA GLU A 424 12.83 -16.38 13.25
C GLU A 424 13.41 -17.18 14.42
N VAL A 425 14.03 -16.49 15.38
CA VAL A 425 14.59 -17.07 16.59
C VAL A 425 13.50 -17.67 17.51
N TRP A 426 12.36 -17.01 17.70
CA TRP A 426 11.27 -17.54 18.54
C TRP A 426 10.71 -18.88 18.02
N ALA A 427 10.78 -19.12 16.70
CA ALA A 427 10.22 -20.26 15.99
C ALA A 427 11.26 -21.39 15.86
N THR A 428 12.54 -21.07 16.08
CA THR A 428 13.65 -22.01 16.02
C THR A 428 13.90 -22.61 17.41
N ASP A 429 14.06 -23.94 17.45
CA ASP A 429 14.35 -24.66 18.69
C ASP A 429 15.82 -24.52 19.11
N VAL A 430 16.09 -24.70 20.40
CA VAL A 430 17.45 -24.70 20.95
C VAL A 430 18.31 -25.78 20.27
N GLY A 431 19.55 -25.42 19.93
CA GLY A 431 20.47 -26.29 19.20
C GLY A 431 20.21 -26.34 17.68
N ARG A 432 19.28 -25.55 17.15
CA ARG A 432 18.99 -25.45 15.71
C ARG A 432 19.36 -24.08 15.15
N ALA A 433 19.61 -24.06 13.85
CA ALA A 433 19.77 -22.84 13.07
C ALA A 433 18.55 -22.61 12.15
N THR A 434 18.23 -21.34 11.91
CA THR A 434 17.20 -20.94 10.96
C THR A 434 17.56 -21.35 9.52
N GLY A 435 16.60 -21.22 8.60
CA GLY A 435 16.96 -21.03 7.18
C GLY A 435 17.67 -19.70 6.96
N TYR A 436 18.11 -19.46 5.73
CA TYR A 436 18.44 -18.11 5.31
C TYR A 436 17.15 -17.30 5.14
N PHE A 437 17.15 -16.09 5.66
CA PHE A 437 16.08 -15.12 5.44
C PHE A 437 16.66 -13.72 5.27
N ALA A 438 15.94 -12.89 4.53
CA ALA A 438 16.22 -11.47 4.35
C ALA A 438 14.97 -10.69 4.74
N PRO A 439 15.05 -9.67 5.60
CA PRO A 439 13.88 -8.84 5.90
C PRO A 439 13.37 -8.16 4.62
N GLN A 440 12.05 -8.20 4.38
CA GLN A 440 11.45 -7.72 3.13
C GLN A 440 11.77 -6.25 2.85
N ASP A 441 11.83 -5.42 3.88
CA ASP A 441 12.06 -3.97 3.77
C ASP A 441 13.56 -3.60 3.82
N MET A 442 14.47 -4.58 3.83
CA MET A 442 15.91 -4.37 3.93
C MET A 442 16.67 -5.18 2.88
N PRO A 443 16.58 -4.78 1.59
CA PRO A 443 17.38 -5.40 0.55
C PRO A 443 18.87 -5.23 0.86
N GLY A 444 19.67 -6.27 0.61
CA GLY A 444 21.12 -6.24 0.85
C GLY A 444 21.56 -6.77 2.22
N ILE A 445 20.63 -7.17 3.10
CA ILE A 445 20.98 -7.87 4.35
C ILE A 445 20.30 -9.24 4.40
N GLY A 446 21.06 -10.27 4.79
CA GLY A 446 20.54 -11.62 5.03
C GLY A 446 21.08 -12.21 6.33
N TYR A 447 20.33 -13.12 6.92
CA TYR A 447 20.65 -13.71 8.22
C TYR A 447 20.51 -15.23 8.23
N ILE A 448 21.35 -15.86 9.05
CA ILE A 448 21.11 -17.19 9.63
C ILE A 448 21.34 -17.06 11.14
N ALA A 449 20.35 -17.41 11.95
CA ALA A 449 20.47 -17.36 13.40
C ALA A 449 20.52 -18.77 13.99
N TYR A 450 21.41 -19.00 14.94
CA TYR A 450 21.51 -20.23 15.73
C TYR A 450 21.10 -19.97 17.17
N VAL A 451 20.12 -20.75 17.64
CA VAL A 451 19.60 -20.63 19.00
C VAL A 451 20.44 -21.52 19.91
N GLU A 452 21.42 -20.92 20.58
CA GLU A 452 22.37 -21.66 21.42
C GLU A 452 21.72 -22.15 22.71
N SER A 453 20.99 -21.26 23.39
CA SER A 453 20.29 -21.61 24.62
C SER A 453 19.10 -20.67 24.85
N ARG A 454 18.15 -21.16 25.64
CA ARG A 454 17.00 -20.38 26.12
C ARG A 454 16.79 -20.68 27.59
N LYS A 455 16.85 -19.65 28.43
CA LYS A 455 16.59 -19.75 29.86
C LYS A 455 15.09 -19.90 30.11
N GLU A 456 14.74 -20.49 31.25
CA GLU A 456 13.36 -20.46 31.73
C GLU A 456 12.93 -19.00 31.92
N PRO A 457 11.73 -18.60 31.43
CA PRO A 457 11.25 -17.24 31.61
C PRO A 457 11.06 -16.89 33.09
N GLU A 458 11.24 -15.63 33.43
CA GLU A 458 10.91 -15.16 34.76
C GLU A 458 9.40 -15.23 34.99
N ALA A 459 8.97 -15.67 36.18
CA ALA A 459 7.55 -15.81 36.53
C ALA A 459 6.77 -14.50 36.30
N ALA A 460 7.41 -13.35 36.53
CA ALA A 460 6.84 -12.02 36.31
C ALA A 460 6.43 -11.76 34.84
N THR A 461 7.10 -12.38 33.87
CA THR A 461 6.77 -12.22 32.44
C THR A 461 5.53 -12.99 32.02
N ARG A 462 5.01 -13.90 32.86
CA ARG A 462 3.83 -14.73 32.52
C ARG A 462 2.58 -13.89 32.32
N THR A 463 2.34 -12.92 33.20
CA THR A 463 1.19 -12.02 33.08
C THR A 463 1.24 -11.22 31.78
N THR A 464 2.42 -10.76 31.36
CA THR A 464 2.61 -10.07 30.08
C THR A 464 2.30 -11.00 28.90
N PHE A 465 2.80 -12.24 28.92
CA PHE A 465 2.49 -13.23 27.89
C PHE A 465 1.00 -13.54 27.78
N ASP A 466 0.35 -13.83 28.91
CA ASP A 466 -1.06 -14.22 28.97
C ASP A 466 -1.98 -13.09 28.47
N ASN A 467 -1.63 -11.83 28.72
CA ASN A 467 -2.42 -10.68 28.32
C ASN A 467 -2.11 -10.18 26.90
N ALA A 468 -0.83 -10.22 26.48
CA ALA A 468 -0.40 -9.59 25.22
C ALA A 468 -0.26 -10.57 24.06
N LEU A 469 0.25 -11.79 24.29
CA LEU A 469 0.64 -12.71 23.22
C LEU A 469 -0.32 -13.90 23.08
N LEU A 470 -0.73 -14.50 24.21
CA LEU A 470 -1.62 -15.66 24.21
C LEU A 470 -2.95 -15.43 23.45
N PRO A 471 -3.61 -14.25 23.53
CA PRO A 471 -4.82 -13.99 22.75
C PRO A 471 -4.54 -14.01 21.23
N SER A 472 -3.41 -13.46 20.80
CA SER A 472 -2.98 -13.46 19.40
C SER A 472 -2.67 -14.87 18.90
N LEU A 473 -1.99 -15.70 19.71
CA LEU A 473 -1.71 -17.09 19.39
C LEU A 473 -3.00 -17.92 19.24
N ARG A 474 -3.96 -17.74 20.16
CA ARG A 474 -5.28 -18.37 20.05
C ARG A 474 -6.02 -17.92 18.80
N SER A 475 -5.98 -16.63 18.47
CA SER A 475 -6.59 -16.12 17.24
C SER A 475 -5.93 -16.71 15.99
N LEU A 476 -4.61 -16.84 15.97
CA LEU A 476 -3.87 -17.44 14.86
C LEU A 476 -4.28 -18.90 14.66
N GLN A 477 -4.32 -19.70 15.73
CA GLN A 477 -4.73 -21.11 15.65
C GLN A 477 -6.17 -21.27 15.15
N ARG A 478 -7.09 -20.44 15.64
CA ARG A 478 -8.50 -20.42 15.15
C ARG A 478 -8.57 -20.02 13.68
N ASN A 479 -7.77 -19.06 13.22
CA ASN A 479 -7.73 -18.66 11.82
C ASN A 479 -7.18 -19.78 10.93
N ILE A 480 -6.08 -20.44 11.32
CA ILE A 480 -5.53 -21.60 10.59
C ILE A 480 -6.57 -22.71 10.46
N ALA A 481 -7.27 -23.04 11.55
CA ALA A 481 -8.32 -24.05 11.52
C ALA A 481 -9.46 -23.66 10.57
N PHE A 482 -9.86 -22.39 10.57
CA PHE A 482 -10.87 -21.88 9.66
C PHE A 482 -10.43 -21.94 8.19
N ASP A 483 -9.21 -21.50 7.90
CA ASP A 483 -8.67 -21.52 6.53
C ASP A 483 -8.53 -22.96 6.00
N ASN A 484 -8.13 -23.90 6.86
CA ASN A 484 -8.10 -25.32 6.52
C ASN A 484 -9.50 -25.87 6.24
N TRP A 485 -10.48 -25.55 7.08
CA TRP A 485 -11.87 -25.93 6.83
C TRP A 485 -12.36 -25.35 5.50
N GLN A 486 -12.11 -24.07 5.22
CA GLN A 486 -12.52 -23.44 3.97
C GLN A 486 -11.87 -24.12 2.76
N ARG A 487 -10.57 -24.41 2.83
CA ARG A 487 -9.87 -25.18 1.78
C ARG A 487 -10.52 -26.53 1.55
N MET A 488 -10.83 -27.27 2.62
CA MET A 488 -11.53 -28.56 2.50
C MET A 488 -12.88 -28.42 1.79
N GLN A 489 -13.68 -27.39 2.13
CA GLN A 489 -14.97 -27.14 1.45
C GLN A 489 -14.80 -26.86 -0.05
N LEU A 490 -13.75 -26.10 -0.41
CA LEU A 490 -13.46 -25.75 -1.80
C LEU A 490 -12.96 -26.93 -2.63
N THR A 491 -12.39 -27.96 -2.00
CA THR A 491 -11.91 -29.18 -2.68
C THR A 491 -12.98 -30.25 -2.88
N GLN A 492 -14.19 -30.09 -2.35
CA GLN A 492 -15.27 -31.06 -2.54
C GLN A 492 -15.70 -31.10 -4.01
N ALA A 493 -15.89 -32.32 -4.55
CA ALA A 493 -16.13 -32.56 -5.98
C ALA A 493 -17.38 -31.84 -6.54
N ASP A 494 -18.31 -31.47 -5.67
CA ASP A 494 -19.57 -30.82 -5.98
C ASP A 494 -19.58 -29.32 -5.63
N THR A 495 -18.43 -28.75 -5.23
CA THR A 495 -18.20 -27.31 -5.06
C THR A 495 -17.41 -26.76 -6.25
N ARG A 496 -17.92 -25.71 -6.88
CA ARG A 496 -17.32 -25.04 -8.04
C ARG A 496 -17.24 -23.54 -7.79
N LEU A 497 -16.03 -23.02 -7.69
CA LEU A 497 -15.80 -21.59 -7.52
C LEU A 497 -16.28 -20.78 -8.73
N PRO A 498 -16.68 -19.51 -8.54
CA PRO A 498 -16.83 -18.53 -9.61
C PRO A 498 -15.53 -18.36 -10.38
N TYR A 499 -15.61 -18.01 -11.66
CA TYR A 499 -14.44 -17.91 -12.54
C TYR A 499 -13.35 -16.98 -11.97
N ALA A 500 -13.73 -15.81 -11.45
CA ALA A 500 -12.81 -14.83 -10.85
C ALA A 500 -11.97 -15.39 -9.69
N LEU A 501 -12.51 -16.33 -8.91
CA LEU A 501 -11.82 -16.92 -7.75
C LEU A 501 -11.01 -18.19 -8.10
N ARG A 502 -11.11 -18.72 -9.33
CA ARG A 502 -10.35 -19.92 -9.75
C ARG A 502 -8.90 -19.61 -10.11
N ALA A 503 -8.63 -18.45 -10.70
CA ALA A 503 -7.31 -18.09 -11.20
C ALA A 503 -6.26 -17.92 -10.07
N GLU A 504 -6.69 -17.52 -8.88
CA GLU A 504 -5.81 -17.35 -7.72
C GLU A 504 -5.59 -18.62 -6.90
N ASN A 505 -6.58 -19.53 -6.85
CA ASN A 505 -6.45 -20.78 -6.08
C ASN A 505 -5.43 -21.77 -6.68
N LEU A 506 -4.92 -21.51 -7.89
CA LEU A 506 -3.80 -22.25 -8.47
C LEU A 506 -2.43 -21.79 -7.94
N ASN A 507 -2.37 -20.67 -7.21
CA ASN A 507 -1.13 -20.04 -6.72
C ASN A 507 -1.03 -19.92 -5.19
N ARG A 508 -1.90 -20.58 -4.41
CA ARG A 508 -1.87 -20.58 -2.93
C ARG A 508 -1.85 -21.97 -2.31
#